data_AF-A0AAJ1R513-F1
#
_entry.id   AF-A0AAJ1R513-F1
#
_cell.length_a   1.000
_cell.length_b   1.000
_cell.length_c   1.000
_cell.angle_alpha   90.00
_cell.angle_beta   90.00
_cell.angle_gamma   90.00
#
_symmetry.space_group_name_H-M   'P 1'
#
loop_
_entity.id
_entity.type
_entity.pdbx_description
1 polymer ?
#
loop_
_entity_poly.entity_id
_entity_poly.type
_entity_poly.pdbx_seq_one_letter_code
_entity_poly.pdbx_strand_id
1 'polypeptide(L)'
;MKILLNIFGVTFFLFLNTALNAQKTVSDTLSYAKKFETNKQKYIGKPFSLLLKDMTQLQFKKAKSDIKEDNENTLPSTIFRFSDKEVNSPNEVSFIIKWKTDNLPVTPIEFFEQEHNYCFTINERNFFEKKIIKDIVVYK
;
A
#
# COMPACT_ATOMS: atom_id res chain seq x y z
N MET A 1 29.69 40.49 -12.22
CA MET A 1 29.36 39.47 -11.19
C MET A 1 27.96 39.60 -10.55
N LYS A 2 26.98 40.34 -11.12
CA LYS A 2 25.62 40.44 -10.52
C LYS A 2 24.62 39.42 -11.07
N ILE A 3 24.83 38.89 -12.28
CA ILE A 3 23.87 38.00 -12.95
C ILE A 3 23.99 36.54 -12.47
N LEU A 4 25.20 36.09 -12.10
CA LEU A 4 25.44 34.73 -11.57
C LEU A 4 24.80 34.51 -10.18
N LEU A 5 24.68 35.56 -9.36
CA LEU A 5 24.06 35.47 -8.03
C LEU A 5 22.53 35.26 -8.12
N ASN A 6 21.89 35.79 -9.16
CA ASN A 6 20.43 35.65 -9.37
C ASN A 6 20.03 34.25 -9.84
N ILE A 7 20.89 33.56 -10.60
CA ILE A 7 20.58 32.21 -11.11
C ILE A 7 20.57 31.19 -9.97
N PHE A 8 21.52 31.31 -9.02
CA PHE A 8 21.63 30.42 -7.86
C PHE A 8 20.41 30.49 -6.93
N GLY A 9 19.84 31.68 -6.72
CA GLY A 9 18.62 31.84 -5.92
C GLY A 9 17.41 31.13 -6.54
N VAL A 10 17.22 31.28 -7.86
CA VAL A 10 16.08 30.68 -8.58
C VAL A 10 16.19 29.16 -8.63
N THR A 11 17.40 28.59 -8.76
CA THR A 11 17.57 27.13 -8.72
C THR A 11 17.29 26.57 -7.33
N PHE A 12 17.74 27.24 -6.26
CA PHE A 12 17.50 26.81 -4.87
C PHE A 12 16.01 26.82 -4.50
N PHE A 13 15.23 27.81 -4.97
CA PHE A 13 13.78 27.85 -4.75
C PHE A 13 13.01 26.74 -5.49
N LEU A 14 13.49 26.27 -6.64
CA LEU A 14 12.85 25.17 -7.38
C LEU A 14 13.06 23.81 -6.69
N PHE A 15 14.19 23.59 -6.01
CA PHE A 15 14.44 22.36 -5.24
C PHE A 15 13.68 22.28 -3.90
N LEU A 16 13.40 23.42 -3.25
CA LEU A 16 12.63 23.43 -1.98
C LEU A 16 11.15 23.07 -2.17
N ASN A 17 10.56 23.41 -3.31
CA ASN A 17 9.15 23.13 -3.59
C ASN A 17 8.88 21.64 -3.84
N THR A 18 9.81 20.88 -4.41
CA THR A 18 9.62 19.45 -4.66
C THR A 18 9.68 18.62 -3.37
N ALA A 19 10.53 19.00 -2.41
CA ALA A 19 10.65 18.34 -1.11
C ALA A 19 9.38 18.47 -0.24
N LEU A 20 8.77 19.67 -0.23
CA LEU A 20 7.52 19.92 0.51
C LEU A 20 6.34 19.09 -0.01
N ASN A 21 6.25 18.93 -1.33
CA ASN A 21 5.18 18.15 -1.96
C ASN A 21 5.28 16.66 -1.62
N ALA A 22 6.50 16.10 -1.54
CA ALA A 22 6.71 14.71 -1.18
C ALA A 22 6.26 14.42 0.26
N GLN A 23 6.66 15.26 1.23
CA GLN A 23 6.27 15.08 2.63
C GLN A 23 4.75 15.25 2.83
N LYS A 24 4.14 16.23 2.15
CA LYS A 24 2.69 16.46 2.19
C LYS A 24 1.91 15.27 1.63
N THR A 25 2.34 14.74 0.48
CA THR A 25 1.70 13.57 -0.17
C THR A 25 1.68 12.34 0.74
N VAL A 26 2.77 12.08 1.49
CA VAL A 26 2.81 10.93 2.42
C VAL A 26 1.92 11.16 3.64
N SER A 27 1.88 12.38 4.17
CA SER A 27 0.98 12.75 5.28
C SER A 27 -0.49 12.58 4.89
N ASP A 28 -0.84 13.00 3.69
CA ASP A 28 -2.19 12.89 3.14
C ASP A 28 -2.55 11.42 2.89
N THR A 29 -1.59 10.61 2.41
CA THR A 29 -1.74 9.16 2.22
C THR A 29 -1.99 8.44 3.56
N LEU A 30 -1.22 8.76 4.61
CA LEU A 30 -1.39 8.13 5.93
C LEU A 30 -2.76 8.46 6.51
N SER A 31 -3.15 9.75 6.44
CA SER A 31 -4.43 10.22 6.94
C SER A 31 -5.60 9.58 6.20
N TYR A 32 -5.49 9.42 4.88
CA TYR A 32 -6.45 8.69 4.06
C TYR A 32 -6.55 7.22 4.49
N ALA A 33 -5.42 6.51 4.57
CA ALA A 33 -5.37 5.10 4.95
C ALA A 33 -5.94 4.85 6.36
N LYS A 34 -5.61 5.72 7.33
CA LYS A 34 -6.10 5.62 8.72
C LYS A 34 -7.62 5.71 8.86
N LYS A 35 -8.33 6.31 7.90
CA LYS A 35 -9.81 6.32 7.91
C LYS A 35 -10.38 4.90 7.79
N PHE A 36 -9.74 4.04 6.99
CA PHE A 36 -10.18 2.66 6.81
C PHE A 36 -9.87 1.79 8.04
N GLU A 37 -8.74 2.01 8.69
CA GLU A 37 -8.43 1.35 9.96
C GLU A 37 -9.39 1.77 11.08
N THR A 38 -9.66 3.08 11.21
CA THR A 38 -10.59 3.61 12.21
C THR A 38 -12.00 3.04 12.03
N ASN A 39 -12.45 2.91 10.78
CA ASN A 39 -13.77 2.39 10.42
C ASN A 39 -13.75 0.91 10.04
N LYS A 40 -12.73 0.14 10.46
CA LYS A 40 -12.48 -1.22 9.98
C LYS A 40 -13.64 -2.20 10.21
N GLN A 41 -14.50 -1.93 11.19
CA GLN A 41 -15.70 -2.73 11.44
C GLN A 41 -16.65 -2.82 10.22
N LYS A 42 -16.64 -1.83 9.32
CA LYS A 42 -17.39 -1.89 8.06
C LYS A 42 -16.90 -3.02 7.13
N TYR A 43 -15.62 -3.38 7.25
CA TYR A 43 -14.92 -4.26 6.32
C TYR A 43 -14.62 -5.64 6.92
N ILE A 44 -14.49 -5.74 8.25
CA ILE A 44 -14.26 -7.03 8.92
C ILE A 44 -15.40 -8.01 8.61
N GLY A 45 -15.03 -9.24 8.24
CA GLY A 45 -15.97 -10.28 7.83
C GLY A 45 -16.59 -10.07 6.45
N LYS A 46 -16.18 -9.04 5.70
CA LYS A 46 -16.66 -8.75 4.34
C LYS A 46 -15.58 -9.07 3.30
N PRO A 47 -15.99 -9.27 2.03
CA PRO A 47 -15.06 -9.40 0.92
C PRO A 47 -14.22 -8.14 0.72
N PHE A 48 -12.97 -8.33 0.30
CA PHE A 48 -12.05 -7.24 -0.03
C PHE A 48 -12.57 -6.30 -1.12
N SER A 49 -13.39 -6.82 -2.05
CA SER A 49 -14.05 -6.02 -3.09
C SER A 49 -14.79 -4.79 -2.54
N LEU A 50 -15.40 -4.90 -1.36
CA LEU A 50 -16.10 -3.79 -0.72
C LEU A 50 -15.13 -2.67 -0.34
N LEU A 51 -13.97 -3.03 0.22
CA LEU A 51 -12.93 -2.07 0.58
C LEU A 51 -12.39 -1.38 -0.67
N LEU A 52 -12.09 -2.15 -1.73
CA LEU A 52 -11.60 -1.61 -3.00
C LEU A 52 -12.58 -0.63 -3.66
N LYS A 53 -13.89 -0.90 -3.56
CA LYS A 53 -14.95 -0.03 -4.07
C LYS A 53 -15.02 1.31 -3.32
N ASP A 54 -14.82 1.27 -2.01
CA ASP A 54 -14.87 2.47 -1.15
C ASP A 54 -13.60 3.33 -1.25
N MET A 55 -12.51 2.79 -1.81
CA MET A 55 -11.24 3.50 -2.01
C MET A 55 -11.28 4.45 -3.21
N THR A 56 -11.91 5.62 -3.06
CA THR A 56 -12.12 6.53 -4.20
C THR A 56 -10.97 7.51 -4.47
N GLN A 57 -10.12 7.81 -3.49
CA GLN A 57 -9.07 8.84 -3.63
C GLN A 57 -7.72 8.25 -4.01
N LEU A 58 -7.32 7.16 -3.33
CA LEU A 58 -6.08 6.44 -3.59
C LEU A 58 -6.39 4.95 -3.70
N GLN A 59 -5.76 4.32 -4.69
CA GLN A 59 -5.82 2.88 -4.95
C GLN A 59 -4.45 2.25 -4.66
N PHE A 60 -4.46 0.97 -4.31
CA PHE A 60 -3.22 0.23 -4.13
C PHE A 60 -2.47 0.08 -5.45
N LYS A 61 -1.15 0.17 -5.37
CA LYS A 61 -0.22 0.01 -6.50
C LYS A 61 0.69 -1.19 -6.33
N LYS A 62 1.02 -1.53 -5.08
CA LYS A 62 1.82 -2.71 -4.75
C LYS A 62 1.11 -3.57 -3.73
N ALA A 63 1.31 -4.88 -3.85
CA ALA A 63 0.87 -5.88 -2.89
C ALA A 63 2.02 -6.86 -2.64
N LYS A 64 2.28 -7.16 -1.37
CA LYS A 64 3.28 -8.14 -0.94
C LYS A 64 2.72 -8.98 0.19
N SER A 65 2.78 -10.29 0.04
CA SER A 65 2.36 -11.22 1.08
C SER A 65 3.34 -11.15 2.25
N ASP A 66 2.79 -10.96 3.44
CA ASP A 66 3.51 -11.00 4.70
C ASP A 66 3.39 -12.43 5.23
N ILE A 67 4.07 -13.35 4.55
CA ILE A 67 4.18 -14.74 4.99
C ILE A 67 5.28 -14.76 6.03
N LYS A 68 4.89 -14.78 7.31
CA LYS A 68 5.78 -15.35 8.32
C LYS A 68 5.84 -16.85 8.04
N GLU A 69 7.05 -17.41 7.97
CA GLU A 69 7.30 -18.86 8.06
C GLU A 69 6.73 -19.37 9.38
N ASP A 70 5.42 -19.56 9.44
CA ASP A 70 4.74 -20.27 10.51
C ASP A 70 3.94 -21.36 9.82
N ASN A 71 4.40 -22.59 9.98
CA ASN A 71 3.99 -23.77 9.23
C ASN A 71 2.49 -24.13 9.38
N GLU A 72 1.73 -23.38 10.19
CA GLU A 72 0.31 -23.60 10.45
C GLU A 72 -0.62 -22.45 9.97
N ASN A 73 -0.10 -21.30 9.53
CA ASN A 73 -0.91 -20.16 9.09
C ASN A 73 -0.71 -19.86 7.61
N THR A 74 -1.50 -20.55 6.78
CA THR A 74 -1.39 -20.53 5.32
C THR A 74 -1.55 -19.14 4.67
N LEU A 75 -2.16 -18.15 5.35
CA LEU A 75 -2.26 -16.76 4.86
C LEU A 75 -2.26 -15.75 6.01
N PRO A 76 -1.10 -15.23 6.48
CA PRO A 76 -1.08 -14.41 7.69
C PRO A 76 -1.56 -12.97 7.41
N SER A 77 -1.04 -12.34 6.36
CA SER A 77 -1.41 -10.98 5.94
C SER A 77 -0.88 -10.62 4.55
N THR A 78 -1.41 -9.54 3.97
CA THR A 78 -0.81 -8.87 2.79
C THR A 78 -0.60 -7.41 3.11
N ILE A 79 0.59 -6.90 2.77
CA ILE A 79 0.98 -5.50 2.84
C ILE A 79 0.68 -4.86 1.50
N PHE A 80 -0.11 -3.79 1.51
CA PHE A 80 -0.38 -2.97 0.34
C PHE A 80 0.27 -1.59 0.46
N ARG A 81 0.66 -1.04 -0.68
CA ARG A 81 1.22 0.32 -0.79
C ARG A 81 0.55 1.13 -1.88
N PHE A 82 0.61 2.45 -1.73
CA PHE A 82 -0.03 3.43 -2.63
C PHE A 82 0.95 4.05 -3.64
N SER A 83 2.26 3.79 -3.51
CA SER A 83 3.31 4.35 -4.38
C SER A 83 3.91 3.29 -5.29
N ASP A 84 4.54 3.75 -6.38
CA ASP A 84 5.25 2.91 -7.35
C ASP A 84 6.68 2.57 -6.92
N LYS A 85 7.10 3.04 -5.74
CA LYS A 85 8.43 2.76 -5.19
C LYS A 85 8.59 1.27 -4.92
N GLU A 86 9.84 0.86 -4.72
CA GLU A 86 10.15 -0.50 -4.31
C GLU A 86 9.35 -0.89 -3.05
N VAL A 87 8.86 -2.12 -3.03
CA VAL A 87 7.94 -2.59 -1.98
C VAL A 87 8.55 -2.59 -0.58
N ASN A 88 9.88 -2.54 -0.47
CA ASN A 88 10.60 -2.46 0.80
C ASN A 88 11.11 -1.03 1.11
N SER A 89 10.71 -0.02 0.32
CA SER A 89 11.14 1.37 0.55
C SER A 89 10.79 1.84 1.96
N PRO A 90 11.72 2.48 2.69
CA PRO A 90 11.45 2.99 4.03
C PRO A 90 10.52 4.21 4.00
N ASN A 91 9.87 4.49 5.15
CA ASN A 91 9.00 5.66 5.38
C ASN A 91 7.75 5.76 4.49
N GLU A 92 7.32 4.64 3.92
CA GLU A 92 6.10 4.53 3.11
C GLU A 92 4.94 4.04 3.96
N VAL A 93 3.74 4.56 3.67
CA VAL A 93 2.52 4.11 4.33
C VAL A 93 2.25 2.67 3.92
N SER A 94 2.19 1.79 4.91
CA SER A 94 1.92 0.37 4.75
C SER A 94 0.52 0.07 5.25
N PHE A 95 -0.29 -0.51 4.37
CA PHE A 95 -1.66 -0.91 4.64
C PHE A 95 -1.71 -2.43 4.74
N ILE A 96 -1.78 -2.98 5.95
CA ILE A 96 -1.86 -4.42 6.17
C ILE A 96 -3.31 -4.86 6.25
N ILE A 97 -3.61 -5.92 5.50
CA ILE A 97 -4.85 -6.69 5.65
C ILE A 97 -4.48 -8.08 6.15
N LYS A 98 -5.10 -8.47 7.27
CA LYS A 98 -5.08 -9.86 7.72
C LYS A 98 -6.27 -10.57 7.12
N TRP A 99 -6.04 -11.72 6.53
CA TRP A 99 -7.09 -12.50 5.87
C TRP A 99 -7.71 -13.49 6.87
N LYS A 100 -8.98 -13.81 6.66
CA LYS A 100 -9.60 -14.96 7.32
C LYS A 100 -9.04 -16.23 6.66
N THR A 101 -8.58 -17.18 7.46
CA THR A 101 -8.10 -18.48 6.97
C THR A 101 -9.16 -19.14 6.09
N ASP A 102 -8.78 -19.46 4.86
CA ASP A 102 -9.56 -20.27 3.92
C ASP A 102 -8.93 -21.66 3.81
N ASN A 103 -9.76 -22.70 3.67
CA ASN A 103 -9.30 -24.09 3.46
C ASN A 103 -8.84 -24.34 2.01
N LEU A 104 -8.62 -23.28 1.24
CA LEU A 104 -8.19 -23.38 -0.14
C LEU A 104 -6.67 -23.56 -0.17
N PRO A 105 -6.14 -24.48 -1.00
CA PRO A 105 -4.71 -24.61 -1.17
C PRO A 105 -4.15 -23.27 -1.63
N VAL A 106 -3.13 -22.79 -0.91
CA VAL A 106 -2.48 -21.51 -1.20
C VAL A 106 -1.73 -21.67 -2.49
N THR A 107 -2.24 -21.09 -3.58
CA THR A 107 -1.37 -20.71 -4.69
C THR A 107 -0.36 -19.73 -4.10
N PRO A 108 0.95 -20.04 -4.10
CA PRO A 108 1.93 -19.15 -3.51
C PRO A 108 1.90 -17.83 -4.27
N ILE A 109 1.28 -16.81 -3.66
CA ILE A 109 1.18 -15.47 -4.22
C ILE A 109 2.59 -14.91 -4.45
N GLU A 110 3.57 -15.40 -3.68
CA GLU A 110 5.01 -15.14 -3.81
C GLU A 110 5.52 -15.30 -5.26
N PHE A 111 4.97 -16.26 -6.01
CA PHE A 111 5.41 -16.50 -7.39
C PHE A 111 4.96 -15.36 -8.32
N PHE A 112 3.71 -14.90 -8.20
CA PHE A 112 3.17 -13.80 -8.99
C PHE A 112 3.69 -12.43 -8.54
N GLU A 113 3.95 -12.27 -7.25
CA GLU A 113 4.49 -11.04 -6.69
C GLU A 113 5.86 -10.73 -7.25
N GLN A 114 6.79 -11.68 -7.29
CA GLN A 114 8.12 -11.42 -7.83
C GLN A 114 8.10 -11.24 -9.36
N GLU A 115 7.28 -12.03 -10.06
CA GLU A 115 7.13 -11.92 -11.52
C GLU A 115 6.64 -10.54 -11.95
N HIS A 116 5.69 -9.96 -11.21
CA HIS A 116 5.14 -8.64 -11.49
C HIS A 116 5.82 -7.49 -10.72
N ASN A 117 6.98 -7.73 -10.11
CA ASN A 117 7.67 -6.73 -9.27
C ASN A 117 6.73 -6.10 -8.22
N TYR A 118 5.92 -6.93 -7.59
CA TYR A 118 4.93 -6.63 -6.55
C TYR A 118 3.79 -5.71 -7.02
N CYS A 119 3.62 -5.50 -8.32
CA CYS A 119 2.52 -4.70 -8.84
C CYS A 119 1.17 -5.31 -8.49
N PHE A 120 0.25 -4.49 -7.99
CA PHE A 120 -1.12 -4.88 -7.74
C PHE A 120 -1.93 -4.79 -9.05
N THR A 121 -1.73 -5.77 -9.93
CA THR A 121 -2.37 -5.81 -11.24
C THR A 121 -3.83 -6.29 -11.15
N ILE A 122 -4.50 -6.39 -12.30
CA ILE A 122 -5.84 -6.97 -12.38
C ILE A 122 -5.88 -8.42 -11.87
N ASN A 123 -4.80 -9.19 -12.06
CA ASN A 123 -4.74 -10.58 -11.63
C ASN A 123 -4.66 -10.68 -10.11
N GLU A 124 -3.79 -9.91 -9.46
CA GLU A 124 -3.72 -9.83 -8.00
C GLU A 124 -5.04 -9.31 -7.44
N ARG A 125 -5.61 -8.26 -8.05
CA ARG A 125 -6.92 -7.73 -7.65
C ARG A 125 -7.98 -8.84 -7.65
N ASN A 126 -8.11 -9.58 -8.74
CA ASN A 126 -9.11 -10.65 -8.88
C ASN A 126 -8.87 -11.79 -7.87
N PHE A 127 -7.61 -12.10 -7.58
CA PHE A 127 -7.24 -13.08 -6.56
C PHE A 127 -7.70 -12.65 -5.15
N PHE A 128 -7.45 -11.40 -4.77
CA PHE A 128 -7.81 -10.90 -3.44
C PHE A 128 -9.29 -10.51 -3.31
N GLU A 129 -9.98 -10.19 -4.41
CA GLU A 129 -11.32 -9.58 -4.42
C GLU A 129 -12.33 -10.31 -3.53
N LYS A 130 -12.30 -11.65 -3.54
CA LYS A 130 -13.24 -12.52 -2.82
C LYS A 130 -12.74 -12.90 -1.42
N LYS A 131 -11.50 -12.57 -1.06
CA LYS A 131 -10.95 -12.89 0.25
C LYS A 131 -11.65 -12.09 1.34
N ILE A 132 -11.84 -12.74 2.49
CA ILE A 132 -12.54 -12.14 3.63
C ILE A 132 -11.53 -11.44 4.53
N ILE A 133 -11.79 -10.17 4.81
CA ILE A 133 -10.98 -9.35 5.70
C ILE A 133 -11.21 -9.80 7.14
N LYS A 134 -10.14 -10.13 7.86
CA LYS A 134 -10.14 -10.41 9.31
C LYS A 134 -9.80 -9.16 10.11
N ASP A 135 -8.81 -8.39 9.65
CA ASP A 135 -8.37 -7.16 10.30
C ASP A 135 -7.69 -6.22 9.30
N ILE A 136 -7.64 -4.93 9.65
CA ILE A 136 -6.97 -3.88 8.88
C ILE A 136 -6.08 -3.09 9.85
N VAL A 137 -4.83 -2.88 9.47
CA VAL A 137 -3.84 -2.11 10.25
C VAL A 137 -3.06 -1.19 9.32
N VAL A 138 -2.81 0.05 9.74
CA VAL A 138 -2.03 1.03 8.96
C VAL A 138 -0.87 1.57 9.78
N TYR A 139 0.33 1.60 9.20
CA TYR A 139 1.53 2.19 9.81
C TYR A 139 2.39 2.91 8.76
N LYS A 140 3.39 3.64 9.23
CA LYS A 140 4.38 4.36 8.45
C LYS A 140 5.74 4.21 9.11
#